data_AF-A0A943TQF8-F1
#
_entry.id   AF-A0A943TQF8-F1
#
_cell.length_a   1.000
_cell.length_b   1.000
_cell.length_c   1.000
_cell.angle_alpha   90.00
_cell.angle_beta   90.00
_cell.angle_gamma   90.00
#
_symmetry.space_group_name_H-M   'P 1'
#
loop_
_entity.id
_entity.type
_entity.pdbx_description
1 polymer ?
#
loop_
_entity_poly.entity_id
_entity_poly.type
_entity_poly.pdbx_seq_one_letter_code
_entity_poly.pdbx_strand_id
1 'polypeptide(L)'
;MYYLNPKKNADGGYSNFQSTPFRGAIELTEEQSETFLSYNGFVTIQRIEDEETGEIGTLVEPNMEAWEAWRAAQAEQPEEPEPEQPVTWASMAAAIRKGVNEID
;
A
#
# COMPACT_ATOMS: atom_id res chain seq x y z
N MET A 1 8.85 -3.54 -17.34
CA MET A 1 8.78 -2.07 -17.25
C MET A 1 7.47 -1.66 -16.65
N TYR A 2 7.53 -0.72 -15.73
CA TYR A 2 6.39 -0.23 -14.97
C TYR A 2 6.32 1.29 -15.06
N TYR A 3 5.11 1.83 -14.93
CA TYR A 3 4.81 3.24 -15.16
C TYR A 3 4.21 3.84 -13.91
N LEU A 4 4.91 4.80 -13.32
CA LEU A 4 4.55 5.43 -12.07
C LEU A 4 3.98 6.84 -12.29
N ASN A 5 2.99 7.21 -11.49
CA ASN A 5 2.47 8.58 -11.48
C ASN A 5 3.47 9.50 -10.75
N PRO A 6 3.97 10.57 -11.40
CA PRO A 6 4.92 11.49 -10.77
C PRO A 6 4.33 12.29 -9.59
N LYS A 7 3.00 12.29 -9.42
CA LYS A 7 2.35 12.97 -8.31
C LYS A 7 2.40 12.11 -7.05
N LYS A 8 3.01 12.66 -5.99
CA LYS A 8 2.97 12.10 -4.64
C LYS A 8 1.60 12.27 -4.00
N ASN A 9 1.24 11.31 -3.17
CA ASN A 9 0.07 11.29 -2.30
C ASN A 9 0.29 12.23 -1.10
N ALA A 10 -0.77 12.48 -0.32
CA ALA A 10 -0.73 13.39 0.83
C ALA A 10 0.17 12.90 1.98
N ASP A 11 0.38 11.59 2.07
CA ASP A 11 1.30 10.94 3.01
C ASP A 11 2.78 11.04 2.57
N GLY A 12 3.05 11.55 1.36
CA GLY A 12 4.40 11.68 0.81
C GLY A 12 4.90 10.49 0.00
N GLY A 13 4.13 9.40 -0.07
CA GLY A 13 4.39 8.24 -0.92
C GLY A 13 3.89 8.44 -2.35
N TYR A 14 4.26 7.55 -3.26
CA TYR A 14 3.70 7.49 -4.61
C TYR A 14 2.55 6.49 -4.68
N SER A 15 1.58 6.75 -5.56
CA SER A 15 0.58 5.74 -5.93
C SER A 15 1.22 4.55 -6.62
N ASN A 16 0.58 3.37 -6.56
CA ASN A 16 1.07 2.16 -7.23
C ASN A 16 1.35 2.38 -8.73
N PHE A 17 2.39 1.69 -9.21
CA PHE A 17 2.73 1.67 -10.62
C PHE A 17 1.75 0.82 -11.44
N GLN A 18 1.75 1.04 -12.74
CA GLN A 18 0.92 0.34 -13.71
C GLN A 18 1.80 -0.35 -14.76
N SER A 19 1.31 -1.44 -15.34
CA SER A 19 2.00 -2.10 -16.46
C SER A 19 1.71 -1.45 -17.81
N THR A 20 0.82 -0.45 -17.86
CA THR A 20 0.42 0.25 -19.08
C THR A 20 1.06 1.64 -19.14
N PRO A 21 1.70 2.02 -20.26
CA PRO A 21 2.28 3.35 -20.40
C PRO A 21 1.21 4.44 -20.42
N PHE A 22 1.53 5.59 -19.84
CA PHE A 22 0.70 6.78 -19.91
C PHE A 22 1.55 8.05 -20.01
N ARG A 23 0.92 9.14 -20.46
CA ARG A 23 1.62 10.40 -20.72
C ARG A 23 2.17 10.98 -19.42
N GLY A 24 3.48 11.24 -19.41
CA GLY A 24 4.18 11.82 -18.25
C GLY A 24 4.45 10.82 -17.13
N ALA A 25 4.31 9.52 -17.40
CA ALA A 25 4.73 8.48 -16.46
C ALA A 25 6.25 8.52 -16.23
N ILE A 26 6.65 8.19 -15.01
CA ILE A 26 8.03 7.83 -14.70
C ILE A 26 8.18 6.35 -15.03
N GLU A 27 9.17 6.02 -15.84
CA GLU A 27 9.48 4.64 -16.21
C GLU A 27 10.37 4.02 -15.14
N LEU A 28 9.94 2.87 -14.62
CA LEU A 28 10.67 2.09 -13.64
C LEU A 28 11.12 0.77 -14.24
N THR A 29 12.38 0.44 -13.97
CA THR A 29 12.90 -0.91 -14.18
C THR A 29 12.30 -1.89 -13.17
N GLU A 30 12.50 -3.19 -13.39
CA GLU A 30 12.02 -4.21 -12.45
C GLU A 30 12.68 -4.08 -11.06
N GLU A 31 13.99 -3.90 -11.02
CA GLU A 31 14.75 -3.66 -9.77
C GLU A 31 14.27 -2.41 -9.00
N GLN A 32 13.96 -1.33 -9.74
CA GLN A 32 13.41 -0.11 -9.14
C GLN A 32 12.00 -0.33 -8.59
N SER A 33 11.20 -1.15 -9.28
CA SER A 33 9.87 -1.53 -8.80
C SER A 33 9.92 -2.42 -7.57
N GLU A 34 10.92 -3.28 -7.42
CA GLU A 34 11.14 -4.07 -6.19
C GLU A 34 11.47 -3.17 -5.00
N THR A 35 12.31 -2.16 -5.21
CA THR A 35 12.63 -1.15 -4.18
C THR A 35 11.38 -0.36 -3.81
N PHE A 36 10.60 0.07 -4.82
CA PHE A 36 9.33 0.73 -4.61
C PHE A 36 8.37 -0.08 -3.74
N LEU A 37 8.18 -1.36 -4.04
CA LEU A 37 7.29 -2.25 -3.30
C LEU A 37 7.77 -2.49 -1.86
N SER A 38 9.08 -2.65 -1.68
CA SER A 38 9.68 -2.87 -0.36
C SER A 38 9.41 -1.73 0.62
N TYR A 39 9.28 -0.50 0.12
CA TYR A 39 9.00 0.69 0.91
C TYR A 39 7.59 1.24 0.68
N ASN A 40 6.62 0.44 0.20
CA ASN A 40 5.23 0.85 -0.03
C ASN A 40 5.07 2.15 -0.84
N GLY A 41 5.95 2.39 -1.81
CA GLY A 41 5.94 3.61 -2.62
C GLY A 41 6.53 4.85 -1.95
N PHE A 42 7.07 4.74 -0.73
CA PHE A 42 7.87 5.78 -0.07
C PHE A 42 9.30 5.77 -0.60
N VAL A 43 9.46 6.29 -1.81
CA VAL A 43 10.74 6.44 -2.48
C VAL A 43 10.97 7.89 -2.89
N THR A 44 12.23 8.25 -3.07
CA THR A 44 12.67 9.48 -3.73
C THR A 44 13.06 9.11 -5.15
N ILE A 45 12.50 9.83 -6.12
CA ILE A 45 12.77 9.60 -7.53
C ILE A 45 13.48 10.82 -8.08
N GLN A 46 14.63 10.59 -8.69
CA GLN A 46 15.44 11.63 -9.29
C GLN A 46 15.68 11.28 -10.76
N ARG A 47 15.55 12.28 -11.63
CA ARG A 47 15.94 12.14 -13.03
C ARG A 47 17.44 12.39 -13.11
N ILE A 48 18.18 11.38 -13.54
CA ILE A 48 19.63 11.48 -13.73
C ILE A 48 19.91 11.54 -15.22
N GLU A 49 20.76 12.47 -15.62
CA GLU A 49 21.28 12.54 -16.98
C GLU A 49 22.71 12.03 -16.93
N ASP A 50 22.99 11.00 -17.71
CA ASP A 50 24.33 10.47 -17.86
C ASP A 50 25.15 11.45 -18.73
N GLU A 51 26.16 12.09 -18.14
CA GLU A 51 26.96 13.12 -18.83
C GLU A 51 27.77 12.57 -20.01
N GLU A 52 28.04 11.26 -20.06
CA GLU A 52 28.87 10.63 -21.08
C GLU A 52 28.05 10.18 -22.30
N THR A 53 26.84 9.68 -22.05
CA THR A 53 25.94 9.11 -23.07
C THR A 53 24.78 10.02 -23.42
N GLY A 54 24.47 11.02 -22.59
CA GLY A 54 23.25 11.84 -22.68
C GLY A 54 21.98 11.05 -22.39
N GLU A 55 22.09 9.82 -21.85
CA GLU A 55 20.94 8.99 -21.53
C GLU A 55 20.25 9.52 -20.28
N ILE A 56 18.92 9.54 -20.34
CA ILE A 56 18.10 10.00 -19.24
C ILE A 56 17.62 8.78 -18.46
N GLY A 57 18.25 8.57 -17.31
CA GLY A 57 17.88 7.54 -16.35
C GLY A 57 16.91 8.04 -15.28
N THR A 58 16.33 7.08 -14.59
CA THR A 58 15.58 7.30 -13.35
C THR A 58 16.37 6.66 -12.22
N LEU A 59 16.61 7.40 -11.13
CA LEU A 59 17.17 6.89 -9.89
C LEU A 59 16.04 6.78 -8.86
N VAL A 60 15.93 5.61 -8.21
CA VAL A 60 14.94 5.35 -7.15
C VAL A 60 15.65 4.99 -5.88
N GLU A 61 15.48 5.80 -4.84
CA GLU A 61 16.07 5.58 -3.53
C GLU A 61 14.96 5.50 -2.47
N PRO A 62 15.06 4.63 -1.46
CA PRO A 62 14.07 4.56 -0.40
C PRO A 62 14.03 5.84 0.45
N ASN A 63 12.83 6.33 0.75
CA ASN A 63 12.63 7.45 1.67
C ASN A 63 12.25 6.90 3.05
N MET A 64 13.27 6.61 3.88
CA MET A 64 13.07 6.04 5.20
C MET A 64 12.25 6.95 6.13
N GLU A 65 12.45 8.27 6.09
CA GLU A 65 11.73 9.21 6.96
C GLU A 65 10.22 9.15 6.71
N ALA A 66 9.80 9.24 5.45
CA ALA A 66 8.38 9.19 5.10
C ALA A 66 7.78 7.79 5.36
N TRP A 67 8.56 6.73 5.07
CA TRP A 67 8.14 5.35 5.33
C TRP A 67 7.96 5.05 6.82
N GLU A 68 8.89 5.51 7.68
CA GLU A 68 8.80 5.37 9.13
C GLU A 68 7.67 6.20 9.72
N ALA A 69 7.47 7.43 9.25
CA ALA A 69 6.34 8.27 9.66
C ALA A 69 4.99 7.61 9.32
N TRP A 70 4.86 7.04 8.12
CA TRP A 70 3.69 6.27 7.74
C TRP A 70 3.52 5.03 8.61
N ARG A 71 4.59 4.24 8.83
CA ARG A 71 4.58 3.06 9.72
C ARG A 71 4.15 3.41 11.14
N ALA A 72 4.65 4.51 11.70
CA ALA A 72 4.27 4.99 13.02
C ALA A 72 2.80 5.41 13.07
N ALA A 73 2.32 6.15 12.06
CA ALA A 73 0.92 6.54 11.96
C ALA A 73 -0.03 5.34 11.80
N GLN A 74 0.41 4.25 11.14
CA GLN A 74 -0.34 2.99 11.10
C GLN A 74 -0.37 2.30 12.47
N ALA A 75 0.71 2.37 13.24
CA ALA A 75 0.77 1.78 14.58
C ALA A 75 -0.03 2.57 15.64
N GLU A 76 -0.22 3.87 15.44
CA GLU A 76 -1.05 4.73 16.29
C GLU A 76 -2.56 4.64 15.98
N GLN A 77 -2.95 4.07 14.84
CA GLN A 77 -4.35 3.71 14.64
C GLN A 77 -4.70 2.62 15.65
N PRO A 78 -5.65 2.85 16.58
CA PRO A 78 -6.09 1.80 17.48
C PRO A 78 -6.55 0.61 16.64
N GLU A 79 -6.17 -0.60 17.04
CA GLU A 79 -6.70 -1.82 16.46
C GLU A 79 -8.22 -1.68 16.36
N GLU A 80 -8.75 -1.59 15.13
CA GLU A 80 -10.17 -1.74 14.91
C GLU A 80 -10.53 -3.06 15.58
N PRO A 81 -11.47 -3.09 16.55
CA PRO A 81 -11.71 -4.29 17.34
C PRO A 81 -11.89 -5.45 16.37
N GLU A 82 -11.08 -6.51 16.53
CA GLU A 82 -11.26 -7.75 15.77
C GLU A 82 -12.76 -8.05 15.76
N PRO A 83 -13.40 -8.24 14.59
CA PRO A 83 -14.81 -8.57 14.56
C PRO A 83 -14.99 -9.77 15.47
N GLU A 84 -15.67 -9.57 16.61
CA GLU A 84 -15.89 -10.61 17.60
C GLU A 84 -16.46 -11.80 16.84
N GLN A 85 -15.67 -12.88 16.81
CA GLN A 85 -15.95 -14.23 16.30
C GLN A 85 -17.29 -14.36 15.54
N PRO A 86 -17.29 -14.76 14.25
CA PRO A 86 -18.53 -14.82 13.47
C PRO A 86 -19.57 -15.62 14.25
N VAL A 87 -20.68 -14.98 14.64
CA VAL A 87 -21.83 -15.64 15.23
C VAL A 87 -22.24 -16.75 14.27
N THR A 88 -21.83 -17.97 14.58
CA THR A 88 -22.08 -19.09 13.69
C THR A 88 -23.58 -19.31 13.60
N TRP A 89 -24.05 -19.79 12.44
CA TRP A 89 -25.44 -20.22 12.28
C TRP A 89 -25.90 -21.19 13.39
N ALA A 90 -24.97 -21.98 13.94
CA ALA A 90 -25.21 -22.86 15.08
C ALA A 90 -25.52 -22.09 16.38
N SER A 91 -24.83 -20.97 16.66
CA SER A 91 -25.12 -20.10 17.81
C SER A 91 -26.49 -19.44 17.69
N MET A 92 -26.85 -18.97 16.50
CA MET A 92 -28.18 -18.40 16.24
C MET A 92 -29.29 -19.48 16.36
N ALA A 93 -29.06 -20.68 15.82
CA ALA A 93 -30.00 -21.79 15.91
C ALA A 93 -30.20 -22.29 17.35
N ALA A 94 -29.14 -22.31 18.17
CA ALA A 94 -29.24 -22.66 19.59
C ALA A 94 -30.07 -21.63 20.38
N ALA A 95 -29.90 -20.33 20.10
CA ALA A 95 -30.68 -19.26 20.72
C ALA A 95 -32.18 -19.37 20.37
N ILE A 96 -32.50 -19.65 19.09
CA ILE A 96 -33.89 -19.87 18.66
C ILE A 96 -34.48 -21.12 19.33
N ARG A 97 -33.72 -22.21 19.43
CA ARG A 97 -34.18 -23.44 20.09
C ARG A 97 -34.43 -23.25 21.59
N LYS A 98 -33.61 -22.47 22.28
CA LYS A 98 -33.79 -22.16 23.71
C LYS A 98 -35.03 -21.30 23.93
N GLY A 99 -35.21 -20.24 23.13
CA GLY A 99 -36.39 -19.37 23.23
C GLY A 99 -37.72 -20.06 22.96
N VAL A 100 -37.74 -21.13 22.16
CA VAL A 100 -38.95 -21.96 21.92
C VAL A 100 -39.29 -22.88 23.10
N ASN A 101 -38.32 -23.21 23.97
CA ASN A 101 -38.51 -24.15 25.07
C ASN A 101 -38.76 -23.48 26.43
N GLU A 102 -38.77 -22.14 26.48
CA GLU A 102 -39.10 -21.32 27.66
C GLU A 102 -40.53 -20.70 27.56
N ILE A 103 -41.30 -21.10 26.55
CA ILE A 103 -42.73 -20.76 26.38
C ILE A 103 -43.56 -22.03 26.62
N ASP A 104 -43.55 -22.53 27.87
CA ASP A 104 -44.55 -23.47 28.40
C ASP A 104 -44.88 -23.09 29.84
#